data_AF-A0A7C5JKQ3-F1
#
_entry.id   AF-A0A7C5JKQ3-F1
#
_cell.length_a   1.000
_cell.length_b   1.000
_cell.length_c   1.000
_cell.angle_alpha   90.00
_cell.angle_beta   90.00
_cell.angle_gamma   90.00
#
_symmetry.space_group_name_H-M   'P 1'
#
loop_
_entity.id
_entity.type
_entity.pdbx_description
1 polymer ?
#
loop_
_entity_poly.entity_id
_entity_poly.type
_entity_poly.pdbx_seq_one_letter_code
_entity_poly.pdbx_strand_id
1 'polypeptide(L)'
;MSLLKNNEYSDYLSSFEFLNAEDLTVDDGILDYQFKFFESLINKLVKGEGLVFNTLFAKISYLGLKFKLNKRLIFDLHLYRKEFENNFIKIDSIIWFRLGQYLLGQLLRLLTGDEQLAIINQRPSFNIRKTRFKGRKLFGRYSLISKRNSEEYIVIDEDNPEEELILRVDNLDVFKNSIKYINDKIDKKQLPLTIELVYINIDASNALIPDILIIEPDFLVDVTSIAECFKTTGGDARYYLINKYLPKPLNKYVTIGNIVNFFLDELMKNSSLEFEDLLFDIFHIDPIMFTLMKDAQVKEVIRTLKQHFANLKKVIDKDFKHLGIEKDKCYLEPSFFSPIFGIQGRLDVFYQKDNNNEAAIIELKSGKLFRPNTYGLNTNHYTQTLLYEMLVKSVYGFKLKPLNYILYSVLDENNIRFAPSISAQQKEAISIRNDIVILEDKIIEANDLPTFFK
;
A
#
# COMPACT_ATOMS: atom_id res chain seq x y z
N MET A 1 -22.99 13.22 -36.42
CA MET A 1 -22.08 14.13 -37.15
C MET A 1 -21.67 15.24 -36.19
N SER A 2 -20.36 15.46 -36.02
CA SER A 2 -19.69 16.44 -35.13
C SER A 2 -19.76 16.15 -33.63
N LEU A 3 -18.75 15.43 -33.11
CA LEU A 3 -18.03 15.72 -31.84
C LEU A 3 -16.95 14.64 -31.55
N LEU A 4 -16.07 14.35 -32.52
CA LEU A 4 -14.92 13.46 -32.31
C LEU A 4 -13.67 14.09 -32.91
N LYS A 5 -13.12 15.08 -32.20
CA LYS A 5 -11.74 15.53 -32.38
C LYS A 5 -11.15 15.94 -31.03
N ASN A 6 -11.03 14.95 -30.15
CA ASN A 6 -9.87 14.89 -29.26
C ASN A 6 -9.04 13.70 -29.73
N ASN A 7 -7.93 13.98 -30.43
CA ASN A 7 -7.00 12.96 -30.96
C ASN A 7 -6.42 12.06 -29.85
N GLU A 8 -6.59 12.40 -28.57
CA GLU A 8 -5.98 11.67 -27.45
C GLU A 8 -6.63 10.31 -27.15
N TYR A 9 -7.90 10.11 -27.51
CA TYR A 9 -8.66 8.89 -27.16
C TYR A 9 -9.22 8.15 -28.38
N SER A 10 -8.83 8.53 -29.59
CA SER A 10 -9.34 7.93 -30.84
C SER A 10 -9.15 6.42 -30.88
N ASP A 11 -7.98 5.92 -30.47
CA ASP A 11 -7.68 4.49 -30.50
C ASP A 11 -8.57 3.68 -29.54
N TYR A 12 -8.90 4.26 -28.38
CA TYR A 12 -9.78 3.63 -27.41
C TYR A 12 -11.24 3.59 -27.89
N LEU A 13 -11.70 4.65 -28.56
CA LEU A 13 -13.04 4.69 -29.15
C LEU A 13 -13.15 3.69 -30.30
N SER A 14 -12.17 3.62 -31.20
CA SER A 14 -12.15 2.61 -32.28
C SER A 14 -12.16 1.17 -31.73
N SER A 15 -11.39 0.91 -30.66
CA SER A 15 -11.37 -0.41 -30.00
C SER A 15 -12.73 -0.77 -29.39
N PHE A 16 -13.43 0.23 -28.84
CA PHE A 16 -14.77 0.06 -28.29
C PHE A 16 -15.83 -0.15 -29.39
N GLU A 17 -15.77 0.59 -30.48
CA GLU A 17 -16.65 0.41 -31.64
C GLU A 17 -16.48 -1.00 -32.25
N PHE A 18 -15.24 -1.46 -32.41
CA PHE A 18 -14.94 -2.82 -32.87
C PHE A 18 -15.60 -3.88 -31.98
N LEU A 19 -15.48 -3.74 -30.66
CA LEU A 19 -16.09 -4.66 -29.70
C LEU A 19 -17.62 -4.61 -29.66
N ASN A 20 -18.25 -3.59 -30.25
CA ASN A 20 -19.71 -3.45 -30.33
C ASN A 20 -20.26 -3.73 -31.73
N ALA A 21 -19.43 -4.20 -32.68
CA ALA A 21 -19.89 -4.55 -34.01
C ALA A 21 -20.88 -5.73 -33.98
N GLU A 22 -21.98 -5.63 -34.72
CA GLU A 22 -23.07 -6.61 -34.73
C GLU A 22 -22.63 -8.01 -35.22
N ASP A 23 -21.65 -8.06 -36.12
CA ASP A 23 -21.16 -9.30 -36.74
C ASP A 23 -19.97 -9.95 -36.01
N LEU A 24 -19.62 -9.45 -34.81
CA LEU A 24 -18.46 -9.94 -34.08
C LEU A 24 -18.73 -11.32 -33.46
N THR A 25 -17.94 -12.33 -33.87
CA THR A 25 -17.98 -13.67 -33.27
C THR A 25 -17.19 -13.67 -31.95
N VAL A 26 -17.83 -14.10 -30.86
CA VAL A 26 -17.18 -14.18 -29.53
C VAL A 26 -16.39 -15.47 -29.41
N ASP A 27 -15.06 -15.35 -29.41
CA ASP A 27 -14.11 -16.42 -29.11
C ASP A 27 -13.15 -16.02 -27.98
N ASP A 28 -12.28 -16.95 -27.59
CA ASP A 28 -11.28 -16.73 -26.52
C ASP A 28 -10.33 -15.56 -26.85
N GLY A 29 -10.01 -15.34 -28.13
CA GLY A 29 -9.13 -14.26 -28.58
C GLY A 29 -9.78 -12.89 -28.42
N ILE A 30 -11.07 -12.78 -28.74
CA ILE A 30 -11.86 -11.56 -28.56
C ILE A 30 -12.06 -11.24 -27.07
N LEU A 31 -12.29 -12.25 -26.24
CA LEU A 31 -12.39 -12.08 -24.79
C LEU A 31 -11.06 -11.58 -24.19
N ASP A 32 -9.94 -12.20 -24.55
CA ASP A 32 -8.61 -11.76 -24.13
C ASP A 32 -8.30 -10.32 -24.59
N TYR A 33 -8.64 -9.98 -25.83
CA TYR A 33 -8.53 -8.62 -26.35
C TYR A 33 -9.39 -7.62 -25.54
N GLN A 34 -10.64 -7.97 -25.25
CA GLN A 34 -11.55 -7.15 -24.45
C GLN A 34 -11.00 -6.91 -23.04
N PHE A 35 -10.42 -7.93 -22.42
CA PHE A 35 -9.81 -7.82 -21.10
C PHE A 35 -8.54 -6.97 -21.11
N LYS A 36 -7.65 -7.15 -22.09
CA LYS A 36 -6.47 -6.28 -22.27
C LYS A 36 -6.86 -4.82 -22.48
N PHE A 37 -7.94 -4.56 -23.22
CA PHE A 37 -8.48 -3.22 -23.38
C PHE A 37 -9.03 -2.66 -22.06
N PHE A 38 -9.76 -3.47 -21.30
CA PHE A 38 -10.24 -3.13 -19.97
C PHE A 38 -9.08 -2.75 -19.02
N GLU A 39 -8.00 -3.53 -19.00
CA GLU A 39 -6.79 -3.22 -18.24
C GLU A 39 -6.13 -1.92 -18.70
N SER A 40 -6.03 -1.71 -20.01
CA SER A 40 -5.45 -0.50 -20.61
C SER A 40 -6.21 0.77 -20.21
N LEU A 41 -7.56 0.74 -20.20
CA LEU A 41 -8.37 1.86 -19.75
C LEU A 41 -8.17 2.17 -18.26
N ILE A 42 -8.18 1.13 -17.41
CA ILE A 42 -7.93 1.32 -15.98
C ILE A 42 -6.53 1.91 -15.75
N ASN A 43 -5.52 1.39 -16.46
CA ASN A 43 -4.16 1.92 -16.38
C ASN A 43 -4.11 3.39 -16.82
N LYS A 44 -4.80 3.77 -17.91
CA LYS A 44 -4.86 5.17 -18.38
C LYS A 44 -5.54 6.08 -17.35
N LEU A 45 -6.64 5.66 -16.74
CA LEU A 45 -7.38 6.42 -15.72
C LEU A 45 -6.56 6.65 -14.43
N VAL A 46 -5.64 5.74 -14.12
CA VAL A 46 -4.75 5.83 -12.95
C VAL A 46 -3.41 6.50 -13.27
N LYS A 47 -2.94 6.46 -14.53
CA LYS A 47 -1.61 6.98 -14.93
C LYS A 47 -1.40 8.46 -14.64
N GLY A 48 -2.46 9.26 -14.64
CA GLY A 48 -2.41 10.70 -14.30
C GLY A 48 -2.03 10.98 -12.84
N GLU A 49 -2.02 9.97 -11.98
CA GLU A 49 -1.99 10.17 -10.54
C GLU A 49 -0.60 10.08 -9.90
N GLY A 50 0.40 9.58 -10.63
CA GLY A 50 1.73 9.28 -10.08
C GLY A 50 1.73 8.28 -8.90
N LEU A 51 0.57 7.71 -8.57
CA LEU A 51 0.41 6.62 -7.62
C LEU A 51 0.74 5.30 -8.29
N VAL A 52 1.49 4.47 -7.58
CA VAL A 52 1.91 3.16 -8.04
C VAL A 52 1.02 2.11 -7.40
N PHE A 53 0.48 1.22 -8.22
CA PHE A 53 -0.35 0.10 -7.81
C PHE A 53 0.14 -1.17 -8.52
N ASN A 54 0.30 -2.24 -7.75
CA ASN A 54 0.80 -3.52 -8.26
C ASN A 54 -0.30 -4.34 -8.94
N THR A 55 -1.53 -4.22 -8.46
CA THR A 55 -2.64 -5.10 -8.81
C THR A 55 -3.77 -4.34 -9.49
N LEU A 56 -4.51 -5.03 -10.37
CA LEU A 56 -5.72 -4.48 -10.96
C LEU A 56 -6.81 -4.27 -9.90
N PHE A 57 -6.84 -5.09 -8.85
CA PHE A 57 -7.67 -4.90 -7.66
C PHE A 57 -7.50 -3.51 -7.06
N ALA A 58 -6.26 -3.12 -6.78
CA ALA A 58 -5.99 -1.86 -6.09
C ALA A 58 -6.30 -0.66 -6.97
N LYS A 59 -6.02 -0.76 -8.28
CA LYS A 59 -6.42 0.25 -9.27
C LYS A 59 -7.93 0.45 -9.31
N ILE A 60 -8.73 -0.62 -9.39
CA ILE A 60 -10.19 -0.55 -9.39
C ILE A 60 -10.70 0.07 -8.07
N SER A 61 -10.17 -0.38 -6.94
CA SER A 61 -10.54 0.14 -5.61
C SER A 61 -10.27 1.64 -5.51
N TYR A 62 -9.12 2.09 -6.01
CA TYR A 62 -8.77 3.50 -6.07
C TYR A 62 -9.69 4.31 -6.97
N LEU A 63 -10.01 3.81 -8.17
CA LEU A 63 -10.97 4.47 -9.08
C LEU A 63 -12.35 4.63 -8.42
N GLY A 64 -12.78 3.62 -7.66
CA GLY A 64 -14.02 3.67 -6.89
C GLY A 64 -14.07 4.84 -5.92
N LEU A 65 -12.97 5.11 -5.21
CA LEU A 65 -12.85 6.24 -4.29
C LEU A 65 -12.76 7.57 -5.05
N LYS A 66 -11.86 7.67 -6.04
CA LYS A 66 -11.57 8.89 -6.80
C LYS A 66 -12.80 9.44 -7.51
N PHE A 67 -13.48 8.58 -8.28
CA PHE A 67 -14.64 8.95 -9.07
C PHE A 67 -15.96 8.77 -8.31
N LYS A 68 -15.92 8.40 -7.02
CA LYS A 68 -17.08 8.11 -6.18
C LYS A 68 -18.06 7.16 -6.87
N LEU A 69 -17.52 6.09 -7.47
CA LEU A 69 -18.31 5.13 -8.21
C LEU A 69 -19.31 4.44 -7.29
N ASN A 70 -20.48 4.13 -7.81
CA ASN A 70 -21.47 3.39 -7.03
C ASN A 70 -20.97 1.97 -6.71
N LYS A 71 -21.43 1.41 -5.59
CA LYS A 71 -20.99 0.08 -5.11
C LYS A 71 -21.24 -1.04 -6.12
N ARG A 72 -22.27 -0.92 -6.96
CA ARG A 72 -22.62 -1.93 -7.97
C ARG A 72 -21.59 -1.95 -9.10
N LEU A 73 -21.18 -0.80 -9.60
CA LEU A 73 -20.15 -0.69 -10.64
C LEU A 73 -18.80 -1.19 -10.12
N ILE A 74 -18.41 -0.82 -8.89
CA ILE A 74 -17.18 -1.34 -8.27
C ILE A 74 -17.23 -2.87 -8.18
N PHE A 75 -18.37 -3.43 -7.73
CA PHE A 75 -18.58 -4.87 -7.68
C PHE A 75 -18.45 -5.51 -9.06
N ASP A 76 -19.09 -4.95 -10.09
CA ASP A 76 -19.07 -5.49 -11.46
C ASP A 76 -17.65 -5.44 -12.06
N LEU A 77 -16.88 -4.38 -11.80
CA LEU A 77 -15.47 -4.26 -12.20
C LEU A 77 -14.62 -5.37 -11.55
N HIS A 78 -14.80 -5.62 -10.25
CA HIS A 78 -14.06 -6.68 -9.55
C HIS A 78 -14.49 -8.08 -9.98
N LEU A 79 -15.79 -8.29 -10.23
CA LEU A 79 -16.32 -9.55 -10.71
C LEU A 79 -15.72 -9.87 -12.08
N TYR A 80 -15.81 -8.94 -13.04
CA TYR A 80 -15.25 -9.11 -14.37
C TYR A 80 -13.75 -9.43 -14.33
N ARG A 81 -12.98 -8.69 -13.50
CA ARG A 81 -11.57 -9.01 -13.26
C ARG A 81 -11.36 -10.44 -12.74
N LYS A 82 -12.10 -10.84 -11.71
CA LYS A 82 -11.88 -12.13 -11.02
C LYS A 82 -12.10 -13.31 -11.96
N GLU A 83 -13.11 -13.24 -12.81
CA GLU A 83 -13.43 -14.31 -13.77
C GLU A 83 -12.34 -14.50 -14.82
N PHE A 84 -11.73 -13.40 -15.29
CA PHE A 84 -10.63 -13.44 -16.24
C PHE A 84 -9.30 -13.86 -15.59
N GLU A 85 -8.98 -13.37 -14.40
CA GLU A 85 -7.75 -13.75 -13.69
C GLU A 85 -7.74 -15.24 -13.26
N ASN A 86 -8.91 -15.85 -13.05
CA ASN A 86 -9.04 -17.24 -12.62
C ASN A 86 -9.32 -18.23 -13.78
N ASN A 87 -9.32 -17.77 -15.04
CA ASN A 87 -9.60 -18.59 -16.22
C ASN A 87 -10.97 -19.32 -16.20
N PHE A 88 -12.00 -18.77 -15.54
CA PHE A 88 -13.32 -19.41 -15.42
C PHE A 88 -14.23 -19.23 -16.66
N ILE A 89 -13.76 -18.58 -17.73
CA ILE A 89 -14.58 -18.10 -18.87
C ILE A 89 -15.18 -19.22 -19.75
N LYS A 90 -15.04 -20.49 -19.38
CA LYS A 90 -15.51 -21.62 -20.22
C LYS A 90 -17.02 -21.90 -20.14
N ILE A 91 -17.75 -21.32 -19.19
CA ILE A 91 -19.15 -21.74 -18.91
C ILE A 91 -20.20 -20.73 -19.45
N ASP A 92 -19.85 -19.46 -19.67
CA ASP A 92 -20.81 -18.42 -20.14
C ASP A 92 -20.11 -17.23 -20.85
N SER A 93 -19.30 -17.51 -21.88
CA SER A 93 -18.48 -16.50 -22.61
C SER A 93 -19.25 -15.25 -23.06
N ILE A 94 -20.51 -15.41 -23.50
CA ILE A 94 -21.35 -14.33 -24.00
C ILE A 94 -21.79 -13.38 -22.88
N ILE A 95 -22.09 -13.89 -21.68
CA ILE A 95 -22.50 -13.05 -20.54
C ILE A 95 -21.32 -12.18 -20.10
N TRP A 96 -20.14 -12.77 -20.00
CA TRP A 96 -18.90 -12.07 -19.65
C TRP A 96 -18.53 -11.05 -20.72
N PHE A 97 -18.64 -11.39 -22.00
CA PHE A 97 -18.42 -10.46 -23.10
C PHE A 97 -19.33 -9.23 -23.01
N ARG A 98 -20.63 -9.43 -22.76
CA ARG A 98 -21.60 -8.34 -22.56
C ARG A 98 -21.31 -7.50 -21.32
N LEU A 99 -20.86 -8.14 -20.24
CA LEU A 99 -20.42 -7.41 -19.05
C LEU A 99 -19.20 -6.55 -19.35
N GLY A 100 -18.23 -7.08 -20.09
CA GLY A 100 -17.05 -6.34 -20.56
C GLY A 100 -17.44 -5.13 -21.40
N GLN A 101 -18.33 -5.29 -22.39
CA GLN A 101 -18.86 -4.19 -23.20
C GLN A 101 -19.51 -3.09 -22.35
N TYR A 102 -20.34 -3.47 -21.37
CA TYR A 102 -20.93 -2.53 -20.40
C TYR A 102 -19.86 -1.79 -19.61
N LEU A 103 -18.89 -2.50 -19.04
CA LEU A 103 -17.84 -1.91 -18.20
C LEU A 103 -16.90 -1.01 -18.99
N LEU A 104 -16.54 -1.36 -20.22
CA LEU A 104 -15.73 -0.54 -21.10
C LEU A 104 -16.41 0.80 -21.40
N GLY A 105 -17.72 0.79 -21.67
CA GLY A 105 -18.50 2.03 -21.85
C GLY A 105 -18.47 2.90 -20.59
N GLN A 106 -18.63 2.28 -19.41
CA GLN A 106 -18.55 2.99 -18.13
C GLN A 106 -17.17 3.60 -17.86
N LEU A 107 -16.09 2.88 -18.18
CA LEU A 107 -14.71 3.35 -18.01
C LEU A 107 -14.36 4.45 -19.01
N LEU A 108 -14.81 4.32 -20.26
CA LEU A 108 -14.61 5.34 -21.29
C LEU A 108 -15.34 6.64 -20.93
N ARG A 109 -16.57 6.57 -20.41
CA ARG A 109 -17.25 7.76 -19.87
C ARG A 109 -16.38 8.45 -18.81
N LEU A 110 -15.76 7.71 -17.89
CA LEU A 110 -14.89 8.32 -16.87
C LEU A 110 -13.65 9.00 -17.49
N LEU A 111 -13.17 8.48 -18.63
CA LEU A 111 -12.00 9.02 -19.33
C LEU A 111 -12.34 10.24 -20.19
N THR A 112 -13.47 10.21 -20.91
CA THR A 112 -13.84 11.22 -21.91
C THR A 112 -14.84 12.26 -21.38
N GLY A 113 -15.59 11.93 -20.33
CA GLY A 113 -16.74 12.70 -19.86
C GLY A 113 -18.02 12.51 -20.70
N ASP A 114 -18.00 11.65 -21.72
CA ASP A 114 -19.16 11.42 -22.60
C ASP A 114 -20.13 10.40 -21.98
N GLU A 115 -21.28 10.91 -21.51
CA GLU A 115 -22.34 10.09 -20.93
C GLU A 115 -22.99 9.13 -21.93
N GLN A 116 -22.90 9.37 -23.25
CA GLN A 116 -23.51 8.46 -24.23
C GLN A 116 -22.84 7.09 -24.21
N LEU A 117 -21.53 7.03 -23.96
CA LEU A 117 -20.74 5.80 -23.93
C LEU A 117 -21.20 4.82 -22.82
N ALA A 118 -21.73 5.35 -21.73
CA ALA A 118 -22.26 4.57 -20.62
C ALA A 118 -23.60 3.88 -20.89
N ILE A 119 -24.34 4.35 -21.92
CA ILE A 119 -25.73 3.93 -22.18
C ILE A 119 -25.82 2.98 -23.38
N ILE A 120 -24.77 2.92 -24.22
CA ILE A 120 -24.70 2.03 -25.40
C ILE A 120 -24.97 0.57 -25.02
N ASN A 121 -24.37 0.11 -23.91
CA ASN A 121 -24.50 -1.27 -23.46
C ASN A 121 -25.26 -1.35 -22.15
N GLN A 122 -26.20 -2.30 -22.07
CA GLN A 122 -26.91 -2.58 -20.83
C GLN A 122 -26.15 -3.62 -20.00
N ARG A 123 -26.12 -3.42 -18.67
CA ARG A 123 -25.54 -4.40 -17.76
C ARG A 123 -26.30 -5.73 -17.88
N PRO A 124 -25.61 -6.87 -18.16
CA PRO A 124 -26.28 -8.15 -18.22
C PRO A 124 -26.85 -8.58 -16.86
N SER A 125 -27.85 -9.45 -16.91
CA SER A 125 -28.42 -10.11 -15.72
C SER A 125 -27.70 -11.43 -15.48
N PHE A 126 -27.26 -11.65 -14.24
CA PHE A 126 -26.60 -12.87 -13.81
C PHE A 126 -26.86 -13.11 -12.32
N ASN A 127 -26.91 -14.38 -11.92
CA ASN A 127 -27.21 -14.80 -10.56
C ASN A 127 -25.95 -14.72 -9.69
N ILE A 128 -25.86 -13.70 -8.85
CA ILE A 128 -24.81 -13.59 -7.85
C ILE A 128 -25.32 -14.24 -6.56
N ARG A 129 -24.61 -15.25 -6.04
CA ARG A 129 -24.84 -15.72 -4.67
C ARG A 129 -24.46 -14.60 -3.71
N LYS A 130 -25.46 -13.94 -3.11
CA LYS A 130 -25.20 -12.96 -2.04
C LYS A 130 -24.77 -13.70 -0.79
N THR A 131 -23.51 -13.57 -0.38
CA THR A 131 -23.05 -14.03 0.92
C THR A 131 -23.73 -13.20 2.01
N ARG A 132 -24.50 -13.87 2.87
CA ARG A 132 -25.11 -13.24 4.04
C ARG A 132 -24.12 -13.31 5.19
N PHE A 133 -23.80 -12.16 5.78
CA PHE A 133 -22.93 -12.05 6.94
C PHE A 133 -23.76 -12.02 8.22
N LYS A 134 -23.35 -12.78 9.23
CA LYS A 134 -23.97 -12.79 10.57
C LYS A 134 -23.14 -12.03 11.61
N GLY A 135 -21.86 -11.78 11.35
CA GLY A 135 -20.96 -11.12 12.29
C GLY A 135 -19.71 -10.55 11.65
N ARG A 136 -18.95 -9.77 12.44
CA ARG A 136 -17.65 -9.20 12.07
C ARG A 136 -16.69 -9.23 13.26
N LYS A 137 -15.43 -9.58 13.02
CA LYS A 137 -14.30 -9.47 13.97
C LYS A 137 -13.28 -8.51 13.38
N LEU A 138 -12.65 -7.66 14.19
CA LEU A 138 -11.64 -6.72 13.70
C LEU A 138 -10.35 -7.44 13.29
N PHE A 139 -9.91 -8.39 14.10
CA PHE A 139 -8.76 -9.25 13.83
C PHE A 139 -8.87 -10.54 14.63
N GLY A 140 -8.06 -11.54 14.33
CA GLY A 140 -8.00 -12.79 15.06
C GLY A 140 -6.82 -13.64 14.60
N ARG A 141 -6.22 -14.33 15.56
CA ARG A 141 -5.09 -15.21 15.35
C ARG A 141 -5.54 -16.66 15.26
N TYR A 142 -5.04 -17.36 14.25
CA TYR A 142 -5.49 -18.70 13.90
C TYR A 142 -4.31 -19.59 13.54
N SER A 143 -4.42 -20.88 13.90
CA SER A 143 -3.53 -21.93 13.41
C SER A 143 -4.18 -22.62 12.21
N LEU A 144 -3.55 -22.55 11.05
CA LEU A 144 -3.98 -23.27 9.85
C LEU A 144 -3.51 -24.72 9.92
N ILE A 145 -4.45 -25.66 9.85
CA ILE A 145 -4.20 -27.09 10.10
C ILE A 145 -4.33 -27.97 8.86
N SER A 146 -5.19 -27.61 7.90
CA SER A 146 -5.36 -28.37 6.67
C SER A 146 -6.12 -27.59 5.59
N LYS A 147 -6.15 -28.12 4.38
CA LYS A 147 -6.92 -27.61 3.25
C LYS A 147 -8.14 -28.48 3.02
N ARG A 148 -9.32 -27.85 2.90
CA ARG A 148 -10.58 -28.54 2.61
C ARG A 148 -10.84 -28.64 1.11
N ASN A 149 -10.64 -27.55 0.38
CA ASN A 149 -10.75 -27.48 -1.08
C ASN A 149 -9.91 -26.31 -1.62
N SER A 150 -10.05 -25.94 -2.90
CA SER A 150 -9.25 -24.88 -3.52
C SER A 150 -9.41 -23.50 -2.88
N GLU A 151 -10.56 -23.21 -2.26
CA GLU A 151 -10.90 -21.89 -1.71
C GLU A 151 -11.14 -21.89 -0.20
N GLU A 152 -11.16 -23.07 0.43
CA GLU A 152 -11.44 -23.26 1.85
C GLU A 152 -10.32 -24.01 2.57
N TYR A 153 -9.93 -23.46 3.72
CA TYR A 153 -8.96 -24.03 4.66
C TYR A 153 -9.64 -24.29 6.01
N ILE A 154 -9.08 -25.23 6.78
CA ILE A 154 -9.48 -25.48 8.17
C ILE A 154 -8.48 -24.80 9.08
N VAL A 155 -9.00 -24.00 10.01
CA VAL A 155 -8.21 -23.22 10.97
C VAL A 155 -8.77 -23.39 12.38
N ILE A 156 -7.92 -23.23 13.39
CA ILE A 156 -8.29 -23.23 14.82
C ILE A 156 -8.05 -21.82 15.37
N ASP A 157 -9.04 -21.26 16.07
CA ASP A 157 -8.86 -19.98 16.78
C ASP A 157 -7.96 -20.20 18.00
N GLU A 158 -6.87 -19.44 18.13
CA GLU A 158 -5.95 -19.60 19.26
C GLU A 158 -6.60 -19.21 20.60
N ASP A 159 -7.59 -18.31 20.59
CA ASP A 159 -8.33 -17.94 21.79
C ASP A 159 -9.38 -19.01 22.16
N ASN A 160 -9.79 -19.85 21.21
CA ASN A 160 -10.82 -20.88 21.39
C ASN A 160 -10.41 -22.18 20.65
N PRO A 161 -9.46 -22.95 21.20
CA PRO A 161 -8.82 -24.07 20.50
C PRO A 161 -9.72 -25.30 20.31
N GLU A 162 -10.94 -25.29 20.89
CA GLU A 162 -11.89 -26.40 20.82
C GLU A 162 -12.72 -26.43 19.53
N GLU A 163 -12.75 -25.32 18.77
CA GLU A 163 -13.57 -25.20 17.56
C GLU A 163 -12.72 -25.10 16.29
N GLU A 164 -12.98 -26.01 15.34
CA GLU A 164 -12.50 -25.88 13.97
C GLU A 164 -13.39 -24.91 13.18
N LEU A 165 -12.75 -23.98 12.49
CA LEU A 165 -13.39 -22.97 11.66
C LEU A 165 -12.97 -23.11 10.20
N ILE A 166 -13.85 -22.66 9.30
CA ILE A 166 -13.57 -22.62 7.86
C ILE A 166 -13.06 -21.23 7.51
N LEU A 167 -11.87 -21.14 6.95
CA LEU A 167 -11.33 -19.92 6.33
C LEU A 167 -11.60 -19.96 4.82
N ARG A 168 -12.31 -18.96 4.30
CA ARG A 168 -12.49 -18.73 2.86
C ARG A 168 -11.54 -17.64 2.36
N VAL A 169 -10.85 -17.93 1.26
CA VAL A 169 -9.81 -17.05 0.71
C VAL A 169 -10.18 -16.43 -0.64
N ASP A 170 -11.45 -16.56 -1.04
CA ASP A 170 -11.98 -16.13 -2.34
C ASP A 170 -11.87 -14.62 -2.60
N ASN A 171 -11.67 -13.81 -1.55
CA ASN A 171 -11.54 -12.35 -1.64
C ASN A 171 -10.10 -11.85 -1.34
N LEU A 172 -9.12 -12.75 -1.27
CA LEU A 172 -7.72 -12.44 -0.98
C LEU A 172 -6.84 -12.33 -2.24
N ASP A 173 -7.36 -11.73 -3.31
CA ASP A 173 -6.65 -11.63 -4.60
C ASP A 173 -5.29 -10.92 -4.51
N VAL A 174 -5.15 -9.95 -3.60
CA VAL A 174 -3.88 -9.24 -3.38
C VAL A 174 -2.85 -10.18 -2.74
N PHE A 175 -3.28 -11.21 -2.00
CA PHE A 175 -2.43 -12.13 -1.23
C PHE A 175 -2.23 -13.49 -1.93
N LYS A 176 -2.35 -13.56 -3.26
CA LYS A 176 -2.18 -14.82 -4.03
C LYS A 176 -0.86 -15.53 -3.73
N ASN A 177 0.23 -14.79 -3.55
CA ASN A 177 1.53 -15.36 -3.16
C ASN A 177 1.49 -16.01 -1.78
N SER A 178 0.79 -15.40 -0.81
CA SER A 178 0.60 -15.97 0.52
C SER A 178 -0.23 -17.25 0.47
N ILE A 179 -1.28 -17.30 -0.36
CA ILE A 179 -2.07 -18.53 -0.57
C ILE A 179 -1.23 -19.62 -1.23
N LYS A 180 -0.40 -19.28 -2.22
CA LYS A 180 0.54 -20.23 -2.84
C LYS A 180 1.53 -20.78 -1.81
N TYR A 181 2.08 -19.92 -0.97
CA TYR A 181 2.97 -20.30 0.12
C TYR A 181 2.31 -21.26 1.12
N ILE A 182 1.09 -20.95 1.56
CA ILE A 182 0.31 -21.83 2.44
C ILE A 182 0.13 -23.21 1.81
N ASN A 183 -0.21 -23.28 0.52
CA ASN A 183 -0.35 -24.55 -0.19
C ASN A 183 0.98 -25.33 -0.24
N ASP A 184 2.10 -24.67 -0.51
CA ASP A 184 3.43 -25.30 -0.48
C ASP A 184 3.77 -25.88 0.90
N LYS A 185 3.47 -25.15 1.99
CA LYS A 185 3.64 -25.65 3.36
C LYS A 185 2.76 -26.88 3.66
N ILE A 186 1.51 -26.88 3.17
CA ILE A 186 0.61 -28.03 3.29
C ILE A 186 1.20 -29.24 2.54
N ASP A 187 1.62 -29.05 1.29
CA ASP A 187 2.16 -30.13 0.44
C ASP A 187 3.45 -30.73 1.05
N LYS A 188 4.28 -29.88 1.67
CA LYS A 188 5.48 -30.28 2.42
C LYS A 188 5.20 -30.84 3.83
N LYS A 189 3.94 -30.90 4.27
CA LYS A 189 3.52 -31.32 5.61
C LYS A 189 4.16 -30.50 6.75
N GLN A 190 4.36 -29.21 6.52
CA GLN A 190 4.91 -28.24 7.47
C GLN A 190 3.80 -27.43 8.16
N LEU A 191 2.82 -28.13 8.73
CA LEU A 191 1.70 -27.54 9.49
C LEU A 191 1.82 -27.93 10.98
N PRO A 192 1.23 -27.15 11.91
CA PRO A 192 0.38 -25.98 11.69
C PRO A 192 1.16 -24.73 11.25
N LEU A 193 0.48 -23.81 10.56
CA LEU A 193 1.01 -22.50 10.20
C LEU A 193 0.22 -21.41 10.93
N THR A 194 0.91 -20.53 11.65
CA THR A 194 0.27 -19.40 12.33
C THR A 194 -0.08 -18.30 11.32
N ILE A 195 -1.34 -17.86 11.35
CA ILE A 195 -1.83 -16.76 10.54
C ILE A 195 -2.60 -15.76 11.39
N GLU A 196 -2.61 -14.51 10.95
CA GLU A 196 -3.48 -13.47 11.49
C GLU A 196 -4.40 -12.96 10.39
N LEU A 197 -5.68 -12.82 10.73
CA LEU A 197 -6.74 -12.38 9.84
C LEU A 197 -7.25 -11.02 10.29
N VAL A 198 -7.40 -10.05 9.38
CA VAL A 198 -7.87 -8.69 9.73
C VAL A 198 -9.08 -8.28 8.89
N TYR A 199 -9.99 -7.55 9.54
CA TYR A 199 -11.36 -7.21 9.13
C TYR A 199 -12.12 -8.43 8.61
N ILE A 200 -12.46 -9.32 9.54
CA ILE A 200 -13.05 -10.63 9.27
C ILE A 200 -14.56 -10.50 9.22
N ASN A 201 -15.17 -10.82 8.08
CA ASN A 201 -16.60 -11.05 8.00
C ASN A 201 -16.91 -12.53 8.28
N ILE A 202 -17.97 -12.78 9.05
CA ILE A 202 -18.41 -14.14 9.37
C ILE A 202 -19.72 -14.40 8.65
N ASP A 203 -19.77 -15.44 7.82
CA ASP A 203 -20.97 -15.79 7.07
C ASP A 203 -21.97 -16.64 7.87
N ALA A 204 -23.14 -16.90 7.28
CA ALA A 204 -24.17 -17.73 7.90
C ALA A 204 -23.71 -19.14 8.30
N SER A 205 -22.73 -19.71 7.58
CA SER A 205 -22.10 -21.01 7.88
C SER A 205 -20.94 -20.94 8.88
N ASN A 206 -20.72 -19.78 9.52
CA ASN A 206 -19.59 -19.54 10.42
C ASN A 206 -18.21 -19.53 9.73
N ALA A 207 -18.16 -19.40 8.40
CA ALA A 207 -16.90 -19.28 7.69
C ALA A 207 -16.32 -17.86 7.85
N LEU A 208 -15.01 -17.80 8.07
CA LEU A 208 -14.22 -16.58 8.17
C LEU A 208 -13.85 -16.10 6.77
N ILE A 209 -14.18 -14.84 6.47
CA ILE A 209 -13.88 -14.17 5.20
C ILE A 209 -13.11 -12.89 5.52
N PRO A 210 -11.78 -12.94 5.57
CA PRO A 210 -10.94 -11.80 5.92
C PRO A 210 -10.66 -10.87 4.73
N ASP A 211 -10.35 -9.63 5.04
CA ASP A 211 -9.93 -8.62 4.07
C ASP A 211 -8.40 -8.58 3.88
N ILE A 212 -7.66 -9.01 4.92
CA ILE A 212 -6.20 -9.04 4.99
C ILE A 212 -5.79 -10.35 5.64
N LEU A 213 -4.78 -11.00 5.06
CA LEU A 213 -4.14 -12.21 5.56
C LEU A 213 -2.67 -11.90 5.87
N ILE A 214 -2.22 -12.27 7.05
CA ILE A 214 -0.82 -12.16 7.49
C ILE A 214 -0.35 -13.57 7.82
N ILE A 215 0.75 -14.00 7.20
CA ILE A 215 1.40 -15.30 7.48
C ILE A 215 2.56 -15.08 8.45
N GLU A 216 2.77 -15.97 9.41
CA GLU A 216 3.82 -15.82 10.43
C GLU A 216 3.80 -14.41 11.08
N PRO A 217 2.70 -14.03 11.74
CA PRO A 217 2.52 -12.68 12.30
C PRO A 217 3.59 -12.28 13.32
N ASP A 218 4.24 -13.24 13.97
CA ASP A 218 5.32 -12.97 14.94
C ASP A 218 6.64 -12.56 14.28
N PHE A 219 6.80 -12.80 12.98
CA PHE A 219 7.93 -12.28 12.22
C PHE A 219 7.71 -10.80 11.91
N LEU A 220 8.11 -9.92 12.84
CA LEU A 220 7.93 -8.48 12.68
C LEU A 220 8.89 -7.92 11.64
N VAL A 221 8.33 -7.36 10.56
CA VAL A 221 9.11 -6.69 9.50
C VAL A 221 9.10 -5.18 9.72
N ASP A 222 10.27 -4.55 9.60
CA ASP A 222 10.36 -3.09 9.70
C ASP A 222 9.56 -2.40 8.60
N VAL A 223 8.77 -1.39 8.98
CA VAL A 223 8.00 -0.58 8.04
C VAL A 223 8.88 0.05 6.96
N THR A 224 10.10 0.49 7.29
CA THR A 224 11.07 1.02 6.33
C THR A 224 11.52 -0.02 5.31
N SER A 225 11.71 -1.28 5.73
CA SER A 225 12.08 -2.40 4.85
C SER A 225 10.99 -2.69 3.82
N ILE A 226 9.72 -2.65 4.23
CA ILE A 226 8.58 -2.82 3.32
C ILE A 226 8.46 -1.60 2.40
N ALA A 227 8.51 -0.39 2.93
CA ALA A 227 8.39 0.85 2.17
C ALA A 227 9.46 0.97 1.06
N GLU A 228 10.69 0.54 1.34
CA GLU A 228 11.77 0.55 0.35
C GLU A 228 11.60 -0.44 -0.79
N CYS A 229 10.68 -1.40 -0.66
CA CYS A 229 10.29 -2.28 -1.76
C CYS A 229 9.41 -1.57 -2.81
N PHE A 230 8.86 -0.40 -2.50
CA PHE A 230 8.02 0.37 -3.41
C PHE A 230 8.83 1.42 -4.16
N LYS A 231 9.03 1.18 -5.46
CA LYS A 231 9.66 2.13 -6.39
C LYS A 231 8.62 2.74 -7.31
N THR A 232 9.03 3.69 -8.16
CA THR A 232 8.14 4.37 -9.13
C THR A 232 7.48 3.43 -10.15
N THR A 233 7.96 2.19 -10.26
CA THR A 233 7.49 1.16 -11.19
C THR A 233 6.59 0.11 -10.54
N GLY A 234 6.57 0.01 -9.21
CA GLY A 234 5.88 -1.07 -8.49
C GLY A 234 6.52 -1.36 -7.13
N GLY A 235 5.78 -2.09 -6.29
CA GLY A 235 6.29 -2.79 -5.12
C GLY A 235 6.85 -4.16 -5.49
N ASP A 236 8.03 -4.53 -4.98
CA ASP A 236 8.60 -5.86 -5.18
C ASP A 236 9.50 -6.27 -4.01
N ALA A 237 9.20 -7.39 -3.36
CA ALA A 237 9.96 -7.88 -2.21
C ALA A 237 11.42 -8.23 -2.54
N ARG A 238 11.81 -8.40 -3.80
CA ARG A 238 13.22 -8.62 -4.18
C ARG A 238 14.11 -7.42 -3.85
N TYR A 239 13.55 -6.20 -3.79
CA TYR A 239 14.29 -5.04 -3.32
C TYR A 239 14.73 -5.15 -1.86
N TYR A 240 13.99 -5.88 -1.03
CA TYR A 240 14.40 -6.16 0.34
C TYR A 240 15.70 -6.99 0.36
N LEU A 241 15.82 -8.03 -0.48
CA LEU A 241 17.05 -8.82 -0.58
C LEU A 241 18.24 -7.97 -1.04
N ILE A 242 18.03 -7.13 -2.05
CA ILE A 242 19.04 -6.18 -2.53
C ILE A 242 19.52 -5.29 -1.38
N ASN A 243 18.59 -4.71 -0.61
CA ASN A 243 18.91 -3.83 0.51
C ASN A 243 19.54 -4.54 1.71
N LYS A 244 19.26 -5.84 1.89
CA LYS A 244 19.81 -6.68 2.96
C LYS A 244 21.26 -7.07 2.69
N TYR A 245 21.59 -7.41 1.44
CA TYR A 245 22.91 -7.98 1.10
C TYR A 245 23.87 -7.00 0.42
N LEU A 246 23.39 -5.92 -0.21
CA LEU A 246 24.33 -4.96 -0.81
C LEU A 246 25.01 -4.09 0.26
N PRO A 247 26.33 -3.88 0.15
CA PRO A 247 27.04 -2.93 1.00
C PRO A 247 26.45 -1.52 0.85
N LYS A 248 26.16 -0.86 1.96
CA LYS A 248 25.73 0.53 1.99
C LYS A 248 26.94 1.42 2.29
N PRO A 249 27.56 2.07 1.29
CA PRO A 249 28.72 2.91 1.54
C PRO A 249 28.33 4.11 2.41
N LEU A 250 29.24 4.49 3.31
CA LEU A 250 29.14 5.75 4.04
C LEU A 250 28.97 6.89 3.04
N ASN A 251 27.93 7.69 3.22
CA ASN A 251 27.67 8.82 2.35
C ASN A 251 27.16 10.00 3.17
N LYS A 252 27.47 11.22 2.70
CA LYS A 252 27.13 12.47 3.40
C LYS A 252 25.62 12.62 3.65
N TYR A 253 24.77 11.98 2.84
CA TYR A 253 23.32 12.12 2.97
C TYR A 253 22.75 11.37 4.17
N VAL A 254 23.36 10.24 4.57
CA VAL A 254 23.00 9.52 5.81
C VAL A 254 23.30 10.41 7.02
N THR A 255 24.50 10.99 7.07
CA THR A 255 24.90 11.94 8.12
C THR A 255 23.96 13.14 8.18
N ILE A 256 23.62 13.75 7.03
CA ILE A 256 22.64 14.85 6.97
C ILE A 256 21.29 14.38 7.53
N GLY A 257 20.81 13.20 7.16
CA GLY A 257 19.56 12.65 7.69
C GLY A 257 19.55 12.55 9.22
N ASN A 258 20.60 11.96 9.80
CA ASN A 258 20.73 11.81 11.25
C ASN A 258 20.75 13.16 11.97
N ILE A 259 21.51 14.13 11.45
CA ILE A 259 21.60 15.49 12.03
C ILE A 259 20.25 16.23 11.91
N VAL A 260 19.52 16.03 10.81
CA VAL A 260 18.20 16.65 10.61
C VAL A 260 17.15 16.07 11.56
N ASN A 261 17.21 14.78 11.87
CA ASN A 261 16.38 14.17 12.93
C ASN A 261 16.73 14.78 14.30
N PHE A 262 18.02 14.91 14.61
CA PHE A 262 18.48 15.58 15.83
C PHE A 262 17.96 17.03 15.93
N PHE A 263 17.97 17.80 14.83
CA PHE A 263 17.40 19.16 14.83
C PHE A 263 15.91 19.18 15.14
N LEU A 264 15.15 18.22 14.61
CA LEU A 264 13.73 18.11 14.93
C LEU A 264 13.53 17.90 16.44
N ASP A 265 14.32 17.01 17.05
CA ASP A 265 14.22 16.74 18.47
C ASP A 265 14.54 17.96 19.34
N GLU A 266 15.64 18.65 19.03
CA GLU A 266 16.05 19.83 19.78
C GLU A 266 15.08 21.00 19.61
N LEU A 267 14.58 21.24 18.39
CA LEU A 267 13.61 22.31 18.13
C LEU A 267 12.23 22.04 18.75
N MET A 268 11.85 20.77 18.89
CA MET A 268 10.61 20.38 19.58
C MET A 268 10.72 20.59 21.09
N LYS A 269 11.91 20.43 21.68
CA LYS A 269 12.18 20.75 23.10
C LYS A 269 12.31 22.26 23.33
N ASN A 270 13.05 22.96 22.48
CA ASN A 270 13.32 24.38 22.60
C ASN A 270 13.31 25.08 21.23
N SER A 271 12.22 25.80 20.94
CA SER A 271 12.08 26.54 19.68
C SER A 271 12.91 27.82 19.60
N SER A 272 13.54 28.28 20.69
CA SER A 272 14.40 29.47 20.67
C SER A 272 15.84 29.17 20.23
N LEU A 273 16.20 27.90 20.03
CA LEU A 273 17.55 27.53 19.61
C LEU A 273 17.91 28.17 18.27
N GLU A 274 19.15 28.62 18.14
CA GLU A 274 19.75 29.03 16.87
C GLU A 274 20.72 27.96 16.36
N PHE A 275 20.99 27.99 15.06
CA PHE A 275 21.81 26.96 14.41
C PHE A 275 23.23 26.89 15.01
N GLU A 276 23.78 28.06 15.34
CA GLU A 276 25.11 28.21 15.91
C GLU A 276 25.26 27.53 17.28
N ASP A 277 24.17 27.40 18.05
CA ASP A 277 24.17 26.74 19.36
C ASP A 277 24.46 25.24 19.24
N LEU A 278 24.09 24.62 18.12
CA LEU A 278 24.19 23.17 17.88
C LEU A 278 25.43 22.76 17.09
N LEU A 279 26.32 23.69 16.72
CA LEU A 279 27.46 23.40 15.85
C LEU A 279 28.38 22.32 16.41
N PHE A 280 28.65 22.32 17.71
CA PHE A 280 29.47 21.28 18.33
C PHE A 280 28.78 19.92 18.27
N ASP A 281 27.49 19.84 18.60
CA ASP A 281 26.73 18.59 18.58
C ASP A 281 26.64 18.00 17.18
N ILE A 282 26.49 18.85 16.16
CA ILE A 282 26.51 18.44 14.74
C ILE A 282 27.75 17.61 14.41
N PHE A 283 28.94 18.06 14.82
CA PHE A 283 30.19 17.32 14.56
C PHE A 283 30.31 16.03 15.39
N HIS A 284 29.69 15.98 16.57
CA HIS A 284 29.73 14.81 17.46
C HIS A 284 28.78 13.68 17.01
N ILE A 285 27.76 13.98 16.21
CA ILE A 285 26.82 12.96 15.71
C ILE A 285 27.50 11.95 14.79
N ASP A 286 28.42 12.39 13.93
CA ASP A 286 29.12 11.51 12.97
C ASP A 286 30.57 11.95 12.70
N PRO A 287 31.44 11.90 13.73
CA PRO A 287 32.79 12.45 13.65
C PRO A 287 33.64 11.73 12.58
N ILE A 288 33.46 10.42 12.41
CA ILE A 288 34.21 9.64 11.42
C ILE A 288 33.86 10.13 10.01
N MET A 289 32.57 10.29 9.69
CA MET A 289 32.19 10.73 8.35
C MET A 289 32.70 12.15 8.04
N PHE A 290 32.74 13.05 9.01
CA PHE A 290 33.35 14.38 8.83
C PHE A 290 34.86 14.32 8.57
N THR A 291 35.60 13.41 9.22
CA THR A 291 37.05 13.24 8.96
C THR A 291 37.36 12.68 7.57
N LEU A 292 36.40 11.97 6.94
CA LEU A 292 36.52 11.46 5.57
C LEU A 292 36.17 12.52 4.50
N MET A 293 35.62 13.67 4.89
CA MET A 293 35.26 14.75 3.96
C MET A 293 36.40 15.73 3.75
N LYS A 294 36.47 16.31 2.55
CA LYS A 294 37.30 17.50 2.29
C LYS A 294 36.64 18.75 2.87
N ASP A 295 37.41 19.77 3.22
CA ASP A 295 36.91 21.05 3.75
C ASP A 295 35.77 21.67 2.92
N ALA A 296 35.88 21.61 1.59
CA ALA A 296 34.83 22.12 0.70
C ALA A 296 33.51 21.36 0.87
N GLN A 297 33.57 20.04 1.07
CA GLN A 297 32.40 19.20 1.32
C GLN A 297 31.82 19.47 2.71
N VAL A 298 32.65 19.65 3.73
CA VAL A 298 32.19 20.03 5.08
C VAL A 298 31.43 21.35 5.03
N LYS A 299 31.97 22.37 4.36
CA LYS A 299 31.29 23.67 4.17
C LYS A 299 29.96 23.53 3.43
N GLU A 300 29.89 22.67 2.41
CA GLU A 300 28.64 22.37 1.69
C GLU A 300 27.60 21.71 2.61
N VAL A 301 28.03 20.73 3.41
CA VAL A 301 27.17 20.04 4.38
C VAL A 301 26.63 21.01 5.42
N ILE A 302 27.48 21.83 6.04
CA ILE A 302 27.05 22.83 7.04
C ILE A 302 26.06 23.83 6.45
N ARG A 303 26.30 24.32 5.22
CA ARG A 303 25.34 25.20 4.52
C ARG A 303 23.98 24.52 4.31
N THR A 304 24.01 23.25 3.92
CA THR A 304 22.79 22.45 3.71
C THR A 304 22.04 22.23 5.03
N LEU A 305 22.75 21.88 6.10
CA LEU A 305 22.18 21.71 7.45
C LEU A 305 21.54 23.00 7.97
N LYS A 306 22.16 24.16 7.73
CA LYS A 306 21.59 25.46 8.10
C LYS A 306 20.24 25.71 7.42
N GLN A 307 20.09 25.33 6.15
CA GLN A 307 18.82 25.41 5.43
C GLN A 307 17.77 24.47 6.06
N HIS A 308 18.13 23.20 6.32
CA HIS A 308 17.23 22.25 6.98
C HIS A 308 16.76 22.76 8.35
N PHE A 309 17.67 23.29 9.16
CA PHE A 309 17.36 23.85 10.48
C PHE A 309 16.33 24.99 10.39
N ALA A 310 16.57 25.96 9.50
CA ALA A 310 15.67 27.08 9.30
C ALA A 310 14.26 26.63 8.85
N ASN A 311 14.21 25.65 7.94
CA ASN A 311 12.96 25.09 7.46
C ASN A 311 12.19 24.33 8.56
N LEU A 312 12.89 23.51 9.35
CA LEU A 312 12.28 22.81 10.49
C LEU A 312 11.73 23.80 11.52
N LYS A 313 12.51 24.81 11.91
CA LYS A 313 12.08 25.85 12.86
C LYS A 313 10.81 26.56 12.38
N LYS A 314 10.76 26.94 11.10
CA LYS A 314 9.57 27.53 10.47
C LYS A 314 8.35 26.60 10.56
N VAL A 315 8.49 25.33 10.20
CA VAL A 315 7.39 24.35 10.20
C VAL A 315 6.85 24.14 11.61
N ILE A 316 7.76 23.94 12.57
CA ILE A 316 7.43 23.68 13.96
C ILE A 316 6.73 24.90 14.60
N ASP A 317 7.15 26.13 14.27
CA ASP A 317 6.60 27.35 14.87
C ASP A 317 5.32 27.88 14.21
N LYS A 318 5.14 27.62 12.91
CA LYS A 318 4.01 28.12 12.11
C LYS A 318 3.09 27.01 11.66
N ASP A 319 3.61 26.06 10.88
CA ASP A 319 2.77 25.07 10.18
C ASP A 319 2.10 24.10 11.16
N PHE A 320 2.79 23.67 12.22
CA PHE A 320 2.18 22.82 13.26
C PHE A 320 0.97 23.49 13.91
N LYS A 321 1.08 24.79 14.23
CA LYS A 321 -0.05 25.56 14.79
C LYS A 321 -1.23 25.64 13.81
N HIS A 322 -0.95 25.85 12.53
CA HIS A 322 -1.99 25.87 11.49
C HIS A 322 -2.68 24.52 11.31
N LEU A 323 -1.96 23.41 11.54
CA LEU A 323 -2.50 22.05 11.52
C LEU A 323 -3.15 21.63 12.85
N GLY A 324 -3.14 22.47 13.87
CA GLY A 324 -3.67 22.14 15.20
C GLY A 324 -2.82 21.12 15.96
N ILE A 325 -1.53 21.01 15.65
CA ILE A 325 -0.58 20.12 16.31
C ILE A 325 0.09 20.89 17.46
N GLU A 326 -0.17 20.44 18.69
CA GLU A 326 0.35 21.03 19.92
C GLU A 326 1.66 20.32 20.32
N LYS A 327 2.77 21.06 20.40
CA LYS A 327 4.12 20.47 20.57
C LYS A 327 4.26 19.67 21.85
N ASP A 328 3.63 20.11 22.94
CA ASP A 328 3.65 19.47 24.26
C ASP A 328 2.86 18.14 24.31
N LYS A 329 2.11 17.84 23.24
CA LYS A 329 1.37 16.59 23.03
C LYS A 329 2.00 15.70 21.96
N CYS A 330 3.21 16.04 21.52
CA CYS A 330 3.99 15.24 20.58
C CYS A 330 4.94 14.30 21.34
N TYR A 331 4.95 13.04 20.90
CA TYR A 331 5.94 12.04 21.26
C TYR A 331 6.96 11.96 20.13
N LEU A 332 8.25 12.07 20.48
CA LEU A 332 9.36 11.99 19.55
C LEU A 332 9.94 10.58 19.56
N GLU A 333 10.26 10.07 18.38
CA GLU A 333 10.83 8.73 18.17
C GLU A 333 10.07 7.53 18.82
N PRO A 334 8.72 7.53 18.96
CA PRO A 334 8.04 6.40 19.59
C PRO A 334 8.11 5.16 18.68
N SER A 335 8.35 4.02 19.32
CA SER A 335 8.41 2.72 18.66
C SER A 335 7.11 1.95 18.90
N PHE A 336 6.59 1.33 17.84
CA PHE A 336 5.36 0.54 17.90
C PHE A 336 5.60 -0.84 17.27
N PHE A 337 4.90 -1.83 17.79
CA PHE A 337 4.96 -3.23 17.37
C PHE A 337 3.53 -3.72 17.14
N SER A 338 3.29 -4.44 16.05
CA SER A 338 1.98 -4.97 15.72
C SER A 338 2.09 -6.42 15.26
N PRO A 339 1.85 -7.40 16.14
CA PRO A 339 1.70 -8.79 15.70
C PRO A 339 0.46 -8.94 14.80
N ILE A 340 -0.55 -8.06 14.95
CA ILE A 340 -1.76 -8.06 14.09
C ILE A 340 -1.42 -7.86 12.61
N PHE A 341 -0.41 -7.05 12.31
CA PHE A 341 0.05 -6.83 10.93
C PHE A 341 1.41 -7.45 10.63
N GLY A 342 2.05 -8.05 11.63
CA GLY A 342 3.42 -8.56 11.57
C GLY A 342 4.45 -7.50 11.16
N ILE A 343 4.28 -6.28 11.67
CA ILE A 343 5.16 -5.13 11.37
C ILE A 343 5.58 -4.40 12.63
N GLN A 344 6.73 -3.74 12.54
CA GLN A 344 7.24 -2.84 13.58
C GLN A 344 7.83 -1.58 12.96
N GLY A 345 7.93 -0.52 13.75
CA GLY A 345 8.58 0.70 13.27
C GLY A 345 8.67 1.80 14.31
N ARG A 346 9.53 2.78 13.98
CA ARG A 346 9.76 3.98 14.78
C ARG A 346 9.27 5.19 13.99
N LEU A 347 8.34 5.94 14.57
CA LEU A 347 7.86 7.19 13.99
C LEU A 347 8.82 8.32 14.33
N ASP A 348 8.93 9.36 13.51
CA ASP A 348 9.68 10.55 13.91
C ASP A 348 8.88 11.38 14.93
N VAL A 349 7.61 11.69 14.62
CA VAL A 349 6.70 12.38 15.56
C VAL A 349 5.31 11.75 15.55
N PHE A 350 4.79 11.50 16.74
CA PHE A 350 3.39 11.13 16.96
C PHE A 350 2.70 12.17 17.83
N TYR A 351 1.69 12.83 17.29
CA TYR A 351 0.83 13.75 18.03
C TYR A 351 -0.44 13.02 18.46
N GLN A 352 -0.82 13.18 19.72
CA GLN A 352 -2.10 12.69 20.23
C GLN A 352 -2.70 13.69 21.20
N LYS A 353 -3.90 14.18 20.88
CA LYS A 353 -4.64 15.07 21.77
C LYS A 353 -5.36 14.26 22.85
N ASP A 354 -5.26 14.72 24.10
CA ASP A 354 -5.97 14.10 25.22
C ASP A 354 -7.48 14.07 24.94
N ASN A 355 -8.10 12.91 25.22
CA ASN A 355 -9.56 12.67 25.23
C ASN A 355 -10.35 12.75 23.90
N ASN A 356 -9.75 13.12 22.76
CA ASN A 356 -10.52 13.41 21.53
C ASN A 356 -10.34 12.45 20.34
N ASN A 357 -9.58 11.35 20.46
CA ASN A 357 -9.19 10.48 19.33
C ASN A 357 -8.54 11.22 18.13
N GLU A 358 -8.13 12.48 18.33
CA GLU A 358 -7.38 13.26 17.37
C GLU A 358 -5.90 12.89 17.50
N ALA A 359 -5.33 12.43 16.39
CA ALA A 359 -3.92 12.09 16.33
C ALA A 359 -3.34 12.44 14.97
N ALA A 360 -2.03 12.62 14.92
CA ALA A 360 -1.29 12.79 13.69
C ALA A 360 0.05 12.07 13.75
N ILE A 361 0.49 11.57 12.59
CA ILE A 361 1.81 11.01 12.36
C ILE A 361 2.55 11.97 11.46
N ILE A 362 3.76 12.39 11.84
CA ILE A 362 4.61 13.24 11.00
C ILE A 362 5.91 12.48 10.76
N GLU A 363 6.16 12.13 9.51
CA GLU A 363 7.40 11.47 9.05
C GLU A 363 8.35 12.50 8.43
N LEU A 364 9.57 12.61 8.94
CA LEU A 364 10.60 13.53 8.49
C LEU A 364 11.44 12.91 7.37
N LYS A 365 11.69 13.70 6.31
CA LYS A 365 12.54 13.33 5.18
C LYS A 365 13.49 14.46 4.83
N SER A 366 14.80 14.17 4.85
CA SER A 366 15.87 15.10 4.49
C SER A 366 16.25 15.06 3.00
N GLY A 367 15.88 13.99 2.29
CA GLY A 367 16.19 13.81 0.87
C GLY A 367 15.30 14.63 -0.06
N LYS A 368 15.80 14.90 -1.28
CA LYS A 368 15.02 15.51 -2.36
C LYS A 368 13.89 14.59 -2.84
N LEU A 369 12.83 15.21 -3.33
CA LEU A 369 11.75 14.51 -4.02
C LEU A 369 12.25 13.94 -5.35
N PHE A 370 11.83 12.72 -5.67
CA PHE A 370 12.10 12.07 -6.95
C PHE A 370 10.81 11.44 -7.47
N ARG A 371 10.30 11.99 -8.60
CA ARG A 371 9.05 11.57 -9.24
C ARG A 371 7.89 11.45 -8.22
N PRO A 372 7.53 12.54 -7.55
CA PRO A 372 6.46 12.52 -6.56
C PRO A 372 5.11 12.15 -7.20
N ASN A 373 4.25 11.53 -6.42
CA ASN A 373 2.85 11.26 -6.78
C ASN A 373 2.03 12.56 -6.84
N THR A 374 0.73 12.45 -7.13
CA THR A 374 -0.24 13.58 -7.12
C THR A 374 -0.29 14.36 -5.81
N TYR A 375 0.04 13.72 -4.69
CA TYR A 375 0.12 14.38 -3.38
C TYR A 375 1.49 15.05 -3.14
N GLY A 376 2.39 15.02 -4.12
CA GLY A 376 3.73 15.56 -3.98
C GLY A 376 4.68 14.67 -3.17
N LEU A 377 4.39 13.38 -3.03
CA LEU A 377 5.12 12.46 -2.14
C LEU A 377 5.88 11.41 -2.93
N ASN A 378 7.09 11.05 -2.48
CA ASN A 378 7.79 9.87 -3.01
C ASN A 378 7.00 8.60 -2.65
N THR A 379 6.94 7.62 -3.56
CA THR A 379 6.15 6.39 -3.40
C THR A 379 6.51 5.60 -2.14
N ASN A 380 7.81 5.44 -1.85
CA ASN A 380 8.29 4.75 -0.65
C ASN A 380 7.89 5.51 0.63
N HIS A 381 8.11 6.82 0.69
CA HIS A 381 7.75 7.63 1.87
C HIS A 381 6.24 7.58 2.13
N TYR A 382 5.44 7.63 1.07
CA TYR A 382 3.99 7.52 1.19
C TYR A 382 3.57 6.15 1.72
N THR A 383 4.12 5.06 1.18
CA THR A 383 3.86 3.70 1.67
C THR A 383 4.23 3.55 3.16
N GLN A 384 5.36 4.14 3.57
CA GLN A 384 5.80 4.16 4.95
C GLN A 384 4.74 4.77 5.88
N THR A 385 4.16 5.92 5.51
CA THR A 385 3.09 6.56 6.30
C THR A 385 1.82 5.72 6.39
N LEU A 386 1.45 5.01 5.31
CA LEU A 386 0.28 4.12 5.32
C LEU A 386 0.46 2.94 6.29
N LEU A 387 1.67 2.37 6.35
CA LEU A 387 2.01 1.30 7.27
C LEU A 387 2.07 1.78 8.72
N TYR A 388 2.63 2.97 8.96
CA TYR A 388 2.60 3.60 10.28
C TYR A 388 1.19 3.89 10.78
N GLU A 389 0.30 4.33 9.89
CA GLU A 389 -1.12 4.48 10.22
C GLU A 389 -1.73 3.16 10.70
N MET A 390 -1.44 2.04 10.02
CA MET A 390 -1.90 0.70 10.40
C MET A 390 -1.32 0.25 11.75
N LEU A 391 -0.03 0.47 11.94
CA LEU A 391 0.72 0.16 13.16
C LEU A 391 0.09 0.87 14.37
N VAL A 392 -0.09 2.19 14.29
CA VAL A 392 -0.73 3.00 15.34
C VAL A 392 -2.17 2.56 15.57
N LYS A 393 -2.96 2.37 14.51
CA LYS A 393 -4.35 1.88 14.63
C LYS A 393 -4.43 0.58 15.41
N SER A 394 -3.53 -0.37 15.15
CA SER A 394 -3.55 -1.66 15.82
C SER A 394 -3.33 -1.55 17.33
N VAL A 395 -2.38 -0.71 17.76
CA VAL A 395 -2.06 -0.50 19.18
C VAL A 395 -3.18 0.22 19.93
N TYR A 396 -3.87 1.14 19.27
CA TYR A 396 -5.02 1.86 19.85
C TYR A 396 -6.38 1.18 19.56
N GLY A 397 -6.39 -0.13 19.31
CA GLY A 397 -7.61 -0.93 19.16
C GLY A 397 -8.53 -0.48 18.02
N PHE A 398 -7.95 0.06 16.94
CA PHE A 398 -8.62 0.56 15.73
C PHE A 398 -9.62 1.72 15.97
N LYS A 399 -9.60 2.33 17.15
CA LYS A 399 -10.45 3.49 17.49
C LYS A 399 -9.86 4.79 16.97
N LEU A 400 -8.52 4.89 17.00
CA LEU A 400 -7.78 6.06 16.56
C LEU A 400 -7.70 6.12 15.02
N LYS A 401 -7.83 7.32 14.45
CA LYS A 401 -7.66 7.56 13.01
C LYS A 401 -6.68 8.70 12.81
N PRO A 402 -5.37 8.43 12.87
CA PRO A 402 -4.38 9.50 12.76
C PRO A 402 -4.39 10.11 11.36
N LEU A 403 -4.18 11.42 11.29
CA LEU A 403 -3.84 12.11 10.04
C LEU A 403 -2.35 11.89 9.76
N ASN A 404 -2.00 11.56 8.52
CA ASN A 404 -0.61 11.33 8.17
C ASN A 404 -0.02 12.54 7.45
N TYR A 405 1.20 12.92 7.82
CA TYR A 405 1.96 13.98 7.21
C TYR A 405 3.38 13.52 6.91
N ILE A 406 3.94 14.06 5.83
CA ILE A 406 5.37 13.93 5.51
C ILE A 406 5.98 15.32 5.51
N LEU A 407 7.02 15.50 6.32
CA LEU A 407 7.79 16.72 6.46
C LEU A 407 9.10 16.61 5.66
N TYR A 408 9.16 17.30 4.52
CA TYR A 408 10.37 17.43 3.71
C TYR A 408 11.17 18.66 4.13
N SER A 409 12.20 18.48 4.94
CA SER A 409 12.99 19.59 5.48
C SER A 409 13.90 20.27 4.45
N VAL A 410 14.15 19.63 3.30
CA VAL A 410 14.98 20.17 2.21
C VAL A 410 14.27 21.21 1.34
N LEU A 411 12.94 21.26 1.37
CA LEU A 411 12.15 22.15 0.50
C LEU A 411 12.10 23.57 1.07
N ASP A 412 11.95 24.59 0.24
CA ASP A 412 11.82 25.97 0.73
C ASP A 412 10.36 26.32 1.12
N GLU A 413 9.41 25.66 0.47
CA GLU A 413 7.97 25.85 0.64
C GLU A 413 7.22 24.51 0.61
N ASN A 414 6.01 24.49 1.19
CA ASN A 414 5.15 23.30 1.27
C ASN A 414 5.92 22.09 1.84
N ASN A 415 6.63 22.35 2.93
CA ASN A 415 7.49 21.40 3.64
C ASN A 415 6.69 20.23 4.20
N ILE A 416 5.57 20.51 4.85
CA ILE A 416 4.67 19.49 5.40
C ILE A 416 3.52 19.21 4.43
N ARG A 417 3.29 17.93 4.13
CA ARG A 417 2.32 17.48 3.14
C ARG A 417 1.43 16.39 3.71
N PHE A 418 0.13 16.50 3.47
CA PHE A 418 -0.83 15.48 3.89
C PHE A 418 -0.70 14.20 3.03
N ALA A 419 -0.70 13.05 3.69
CA ALA A 419 -0.63 11.73 3.08
C ALA A 419 -1.97 10.98 3.32
N PRO A 420 -2.89 10.98 2.35
CA PRO A 420 -4.21 10.38 2.54
C PRO A 420 -4.14 8.87 2.71
N SER A 421 -5.04 8.30 3.50
CA SER A 421 -5.13 6.85 3.67
C SER A 421 -5.80 6.17 2.49
N ILE A 422 -5.16 5.17 1.90
CA ILE A 422 -5.71 4.37 0.80
C ILE A 422 -5.64 2.87 1.18
N SER A 423 -6.79 2.29 1.53
CA SER A 423 -6.88 0.89 1.98
C SER A 423 -6.33 -0.11 0.96
N ALA A 424 -6.50 0.15 -0.33
CA ALA A 424 -5.95 -0.69 -1.38
C ALA A 424 -4.41 -0.77 -1.35
N GLN A 425 -3.73 0.36 -1.12
CA GLN A 425 -2.27 0.40 -1.01
C GLN A 425 -1.77 -0.17 0.31
N GLN A 426 -2.55 0.00 1.40
CA GLN A 426 -2.29 -0.69 2.66
C GLN A 426 -2.28 -2.22 2.46
N LYS A 427 -3.27 -2.77 1.74
CA LYS A 427 -3.32 -4.21 1.42
C LYS A 427 -2.14 -4.66 0.57
N GLU A 428 -1.75 -3.89 -0.45
CA GLU A 428 -0.56 -4.18 -1.25
C GLU A 428 0.73 -4.15 -0.42
N ALA A 429 0.87 -3.18 0.48
CA ALA A 429 2.02 -3.09 1.38
C ALA A 429 2.12 -4.30 2.32
N ILE A 430 0.99 -4.76 2.90
CA ILE A 430 0.98 -5.98 3.72
C ILE A 430 1.24 -7.23 2.87
N SER A 431 0.79 -7.29 1.62
CA SER A 431 1.16 -8.40 0.73
C SER A 431 2.66 -8.44 0.48
N ILE A 432 3.32 -7.29 0.26
CA ILE A 432 4.78 -7.24 0.13
C ILE A 432 5.47 -7.65 1.44
N ARG A 433 4.89 -7.29 2.61
CA ARG A 433 5.37 -7.81 3.90
C ARG A 433 5.32 -9.34 3.95
N ASN A 434 4.23 -9.96 3.53
CA ASN A 434 4.17 -11.42 3.47
C ASN A 434 5.18 -11.98 2.46
N ASP A 435 5.37 -11.34 1.32
CA ASP A 435 6.38 -11.75 0.34
C ASP A 435 7.80 -11.69 0.92
N ILE A 436 8.12 -10.71 1.78
CA ILE A 436 9.40 -10.65 2.51
C ILE A 436 9.55 -11.86 3.44
N VAL A 437 8.51 -12.21 4.21
CA VAL A 437 8.52 -13.39 5.09
C VAL A 437 8.75 -14.67 4.28
N ILE A 438 8.07 -14.81 3.13
CA ILE A 438 8.25 -15.95 2.22
C ILE A 438 9.69 -16.03 1.71
N LEU A 439 10.31 -14.90 1.39
CA LEU A 439 11.71 -14.87 0.95
C LEU A 439 12.65 -15.29 2.09
N GLU A 440 12.44 -14.80 3.31
CA GLU A 440 13.24 -15.20 4.48
C GLU A 440 13.13 -16.71 4.75
N ASP A 441 11.92 -17.25 4.77
CA ASP A 441 11.69 -18.68 4.98
C ASP A 441 12.35 -19.54 3.88
N LYS A 442 12.23 -19.12 2.60
CA LYS A 442 12.93 -19.80 1.50
C LYS A 442 14.45 -19.74 1.63
N ILE A 443 15.03 -18.67 2.18
CA ILE A 443 16.48 -18.56 2.43
C ILE A 443 16.89 -19.58 3.50
N ILE A 444 16.06 -19.74 4.53
CA ILE A 444 16.29 -20.72 5.61
C ILE A 444 16.20 -22.15 5.08
N GLU A 445 15.23 -22.44 4.20
CA GLU A 445 15.08 -23.76 3.57
C GLU A 445 16.16 -24.07 2.52
N ALA A 446 16.84 -23.05 1.98
CA ALA A 446 17.84 -23.23 0.94
C ALA A 446 19.13 -23.82 1.50
N ASN A 447 19.32 -25.14 1.28
CA ASN A 447 20.58 -25.83 1.57
C ASN A 447 21.76 -25.39 0.68
N ASP A 448 21.50 -24.68 -0.44
CA ASP A 448 22.51 -24.09 -1.32
C ASP A 448 21.96 -22.84 -2.05
N LEU A 449 22.68 -21.72 -1.98
CA LEU A 449 22.29 -20.39 -2.50
C LEU A 449 22.02 -20.32 -4.02
N PRO A 450 22.74 -21.04 -4.90
CA PRO A 450 22.49 -21.04 -6.35
C PRO A 450 21.13 -21.64 -6.74
N THR A 451 20.56 -22.53 -5.92
CA THR A 451 19.24 -23.12 -6.13
C THR A 451 18.10 -22.17 -5.77
N PHE A 452 18.35 -21.18 -4.90
CA PHE A 452 17.34 -20.22 -4.44
C PHE A 452 16.92 -19.21 -5.50
N PHE A 453 17.82 -18.85 -6.43
CA PHE A 453 17.58 -17.84 -7.47
C PHE A 453 17.17 -18.43 -8.84
N LYS A 454 17.05 -19.76 -8.95
CA LYS A 454 16.46 -20.44 -10.10
C LYS A 454 14.95 -20.59 -9.90
#